data_AF-A0AAN7YZI4-F1
#
_entry.id   AF-A0AAN7YZI4-F1
#
_cell.length_a   1.000
_cell.length_b   1.000
_cell.length_c   1.000
_cell.angle_alpha   90.00
_cell.angle_beta   90.00
_cell.angle_gamma   90.00
#
_symmetry.space_group_name_H-M   'P 1'
#
loop_
_entity.id
_entity.type
_entity.pdbx_description
1 polymer ?
#
loop_
_entity_poly.entity_id
_entity_poly.type
_entity_poly.pdbx_seq_one_letter_code
_entity_poly.pdbx_strand_id
1 'polypeptide(L)'
;MTIQIFGTVCIDKVRKIEEFPKALGTYTTVVEEQTFLGGEASNTFVCLNEWMDKGSEYVRLLSTPIVNDLNGKTIMNKLKQSTDKTSDKNVIYTKIEGNTSSPSSLLSSSSPSSPPSLKCNIEYTPIVDIYVCNTKERTMFGIGFEQIDRYMIECKEIKEKILNVDLQFGPNHWISLDVNYPSINKEIIKKAIVTNTNLFLMDQELDSAVNELSKENTSIEHTSKLIFQSSSDHFGNKNGSIEGFFKIMNQWFQKENGIFKKFLFILTDSKNGFGVGGTWNDSWIEPYWFTPSIIPPDKIIDSTGAGDAFRAGLIFSLIHKNQSLSDSLEFASAVGGLNCLSFGGCSSTPSLNSINQFLKSNNKNQMFL
;
A
#
# COMPACT_ATOMS: atom_id res chain seq x y z
N MET A 1 18.51 4.95 -9.70
CA MET A 1 17.41 5.14 -8.74
C MET A 1 16.54 3.90 -8.77
N THR A 2 16.14 3.35 -7.62
CA THR A 2 15.16 2.24 -7.57
C THR A 2 13.97 2.63 -6.70
N ILE A 3 12.79 2.18 -7.10
CA ILE A 3 11.51 2.37 -6.39
C ILE A 3 11.11 1.00 -5.85
N GLN A 4 11.06 0.89 -4.54
CA GLN A 4 10.81 -0.37 -3.83
C GLN A 4 9.48 -0.25 -3.10
N ILE A 5 8.52 -1.10 -3.47
CA ILE A 5 7.21 -1.15 -2.85
C ILE A 5 7.24 -2.30 -1.87
N PHE A 6 7.24 -2.01 -0.58
CA PHE A 6 7.22 -3.01 0.47
C PHE A 6 5.89 -2.96 1.20
N GLY A 7 5.29 -4.13 1.40
CA GLY A 7 4.05 -4.23 2.15
C GLY A 7 3.20 -5.38 1.70
N THR A 8 1.90 -5.13 1.65
CA THR A 8 0.86 -6.15 1.62
C THR A 8 0.73 -6.79 0.25
N VAL A 9 0.89 -8.11 0.25
CA VAL A 9 0.57 -8.99 -0.87
C VAL A 9 -0.26 -10.13 -0.30
N CYS A 10 -1.51 -10.22 -0.72
CA CYS A 10 -2.44 -11.22 -0.21
C CYS A 10 -3.37 -11.73 -1.31
N ILE A 11 -4.24 -12.65 -0.93
CA ILE A 11 -5.39 -13.03 -1.75
C ILE A 11 -6.62 -12.28 -1.24
N ASP A 12 -7.32 -11.60 -2.14
CA ASP A 12 -8.65 -11.07 -1.87
C ASP A 12 -9.69 -12.09 -2.31
N LYS A 13 -10.38 -12.67 -1.32
CA LYS A 13 -11.43 -13.66 -1.54
C LYS A 13 -12.79 -13.01 -1.43
N VAL A 14 -13.31 -12.60 -2.58
CA VAL A 14 -14.55 -11.84 -2.70
C VAL A 14 -15.72 -12.80 -2.80
N ARG A 15 -16.64 -12.72 -1.83
CA ARG A 15 -17.86 -13.51 -1.75
C ARG A 15 -19.07 -12.59 -1.86
N LYS A 16 -19.88 -12.83 -2.88
CA LYS A 16 -21.15 -12.12 -3.04
C LYS A 16 -22.21 -12.79 -2.19
N ILE A 17 -22.98 -12.00 -1.47
CA ILE A 17 -24.14 -12.40 -0.68
C ILE A 17 -25.34 -11.54 -1.10
N GLU A 18 -26.55 -12.06 -0.97
CA GLU A 18 -27.76 -11.28 -1.26
C GLU A 18 -28.03 -10.23 -0.18
N GLU A 19 -27.84 -10.62 1.08
CA GLU A 19 -27.96 -9.75 2.24
C GLU A 19 -27.07 -10.25 3.39
N PHE A 20 -26.61 -9.32 4.23
CA PHE A 20 -25.93 -9.66 5.48
C PHE A 20 -26.89 -10.31 6.49
N PRO A 21 -26.42 -11.22 7.35
CA PRO A 21 -27.23 -11.80 8.42
C PRO A 21 -27.83 -10.71 9.32
N LYS A 22 -29.16 -10.72 9.49
CA LYS A 22 -29.90 -9.65 10.19
C LYS A 22 -29.91 -9.77 11.71
N ALA A 23 -29.56 -10.94 12.25
CA ALA A 23 -29.50 -11.19 13.69
C ALA A 23 -28.32 -12.11 14.04
N LEU A 24 -27.81 -11.98 15.27
CA LEU A 24 -26.78 -12.87 15.79
C LEU A 24 -27.24 -14.33 15.71
N GLY A 25 -26.37 -15.21 15.20
CA GLY A 25 -26.68 -16.63 15.00
C GLY A 25 -27.47 -16.96 13.74
N THR A 26 -27.85 -15.97 12.91
CA THR A 26 -28.43 -16.23 11.58
C THR A 26 -27.35 -16.40 10.52
N TYR A 27 -27.69 -17.01 9.39
CA TYR A 27 -26.77 -17.25 8.28
C TYR A 27 -27.30 -16.64 6.98
N THR A 28 -26.39 -16.38 6.05
CA THR A 28 -26.68 -16.01 4.66
C THR A 28 -25.86 -16.90 3.74
N THR A 29 -26.31 -17.11 2.51
CA THR A 29 -25.63 -17.98 1.55
C THR A 29 -24.75 -17.16 0.63
N VAL A 30 -23.54 -17.66 0.35
CA VAL A 30 -22.65 -17.11 -0.66
C VAL A 30 -23.18 -17.52 -2.03
N VAL A 31 -23.50 -16.55 -2.88
CA VAL A 31 -24.04 -16.80 -4.23
C VAL A 31 -22.94 -16.91 -5.28
N GLU A 32 -21.80 -16.28 -5.04
CA GLU A 32 -20.66 -16.26 -5.95
C GLU A 32 -19.37 -16.05 -5.15
N GLU A 33 -18.29 -16.71 -5.56
CA GLU A 33 -16.97 -16.56 -4.98
C GLU A 33 -15.95 -16.31 -6.09
N GLN A 34 -15.13 -15.27 -5.92
CA GLN A 34 -14.05 -14.91 -6.81
C GLN A 34 -12.77 -14.65 -6.01
N THR A 35 -11.63 -14.78 -6.67
CA THR A 35 -10.31 -14.65 -6.03
C THR A 35 -9.40 -13.76 -6.85
N PHE A 36 -8.94 -12.68 -6.21
CA PHE A 36 -8.10 -11.64 -6.80
C PHE A 36 -6.73 -11.60 -6.12
N LEU A 37 -5.75 -11.02 -6.82
CA LEU A 37 -4.52 -10.58 -6.19
C LEU A 37 -4.87 -9.31 -5.40
N GLY A 38 -4.63 -9.34 -4.10
CA GLY A 38 -4.96 -8.26 -3.18
C GLY A 38 -3.72 -7.70 -2.49
N GLY A 39 -3.95 -6.69 -1.67
CA GLY A 39 -2.91 -6.01 -0.92
C GLY A 39 -2.44 -4.74 -1.60
N GLU A 40 -2.24 -3.71 -0.79
CA GLU A 40 -1.96 -2.36 -1.21
C GLU A 40 -0.64 -2.27 -1.99
N ALA A 41 0.41 -2.95 -1.53
CA ALA A 41 1.69 -3.02 -2.23
C ALA A 41 1.56 -3.72 -3.59
N SER A 42 0.85 -4.85 -3.65
CA SER A 42 0.64 -5.56 -4.92
C SER A 42 -0.19 -4.70 -5.89
N ASN A 43 -1.24 -4.04 -5.40
CA ASN A 43 -2.09 -3.16 -6.20
C ASN A 43 -1.29 -2.01 -6.82
N THR A 44 -0.47 -1.33 -6.01
CA THR A 44 0.41 -0.26 -6.47
C THR A 44 1.46 -0.77 -7.47
N PHE A 45 2.07 -1.92 -7.21
CA PHE A 45 3.08 -2.51 -8.09
C PHE A 45 2.51 -2.89 -9.46
N VAL A 46 1.37 -3.56 -9.51
CA VAL A 46 0.73 -3.99 -10.77
C VAL A 46 0.34 -2.78 -11.62
N CYS A 47 -0.16 -1.70 -10.99
CA CYS A 47 -0.41 -0.43 -11.68
C CYS A 47 0.87 0.16 -12.30
N LEU A 48 1.94 0.28 -11.51
CA LEU A 48 3.22 0.80 -11.99
C LEU A 48 3.78 -0.05 -13.13
N ASN A 49 3.76 -1.37 -12.96
CA ASN A 49 4.28 -2.33 -13.93
C ASN A 49 3.60 -2.21 -15.30
N GLU A 50 2.32 -1.83 -15.33
CA GLU A 50 1.58 -1.58 -16.58
C GLU A 50 2.18 -0.43 -17.40
N TRP A 51 2.83 0.53 -16.75
CA TRP A 51 3.37 1.73 -17.40
C TRP A 51 4.89 1.72 -17.56
N MET A 52 5.58 0.72 -17.00
CA MET A 52 7.03 0.59 -17.15
C MET A 52 7.41 0.02 -18.51
N ASP A 53 8.56 0.47 -19.02
CA ASP A 53 9.16 -0.10 -20.22
C ASP A 53 9.50 -1.58 -20.03
N LYS A 54 9.41 -2.33 -21.13
CA LYS A 54 9.67 -3.77 -21.10
C LYS A 54 11.11 -4.06 -20.64
N GLY A 55 11.26 -4.92 -19.64
CA GLY A 55 12.55 -5.28 -19.05
C GLY A 55 13.11 -4.27 -18.04
N SER A 56 12.34 -3.23 -17.69
CA SER A 56 12.72 -2.28 -16.65
C SER A 56 12.88 -2.96 -15.29
N GLU A 57 13.97 -2.65 -14.58
CA GLU A 57 14.24 -3.10 -13.20
C GLU A 57 14.16 -1.94 -12.19
N TYR A 58 13.59 -0.80 -12.60
CA TYR A 58 13.48 0.41 -11.78
C TYR A 58 12.48 0.27 -10.63
N VAL A 59 11.42 -0.53 -10.81
CA VAL A 59 10.37 -0.75 -9.82
C VAL A 59 10.45 -2.19 -9.33
N ARG A 60 10.44 -2.38 -8.02
CA ARG A 60 10.48 -3.69 -7.36
C ARG A 60 9.37 -3.81 -6.34
N LEU A 61 8.71 -4.96 -6.31
CA LEU A 61 7.83 -5.38 -5.23
C LEU A 61 8.62 -6.24 -4.26
N LEU A 62 8.63 -5.86 -2.99
CA LEU A 62 9.15 -6.66 -1.91
C LEU A 62 7.95 -7.13 -1.07
N SER A 63 7.56 -8.37 -1.29
CA SER A 63 6.49 -8.99 -0.52
C SER A 63 6.99 -9.31 0.88
N THR A 64 6.08 -9.28 1.85
CA THR A 64 6.28 -9.99 3.11
C THR A 64 6.46 -11.50 2.87
N PRO A 65 7.00 -12.25 3.84
CA PRO A 65 7.23 -13.66 3.67
C PRO A 65 5.98 -14.44 3.24
N ILE A 66 6.12 -15.34 2.26
CA ILE A 66 5.01 -16.10 1.68
C ILE A 66 5.14 -17.57 2.09
N VAL A 67 4.08 -18.15 2.64
CA VAL A 67 4.05 -19.57 3.02
C VAL A 67 3.91 -20.43 1.78
N ASN A 68 4.55 -21.61 1.77
CA ASN A 68 4.40 -22.63 0.73
C ASN A 68 3.05 -23.37 0.83
N ASP A 69 1.96 -22.63 0.91
CA ASP A 69 0.58 -23.14 0.94
C ASP A 69 -0.14 -22.86 -0.39
N LEU A 70 -1.43 -23.18 -0.45
CA LEU A 70 -2.23 -22.95 -1.67
C LEU A 70 -2.36 -21.45 -1.99
N ASN A 71 -2.52 -20.62 -0.95
CA ASN A 71 -2.65 -19.18 -1.09
C ASN A 71 -1.35 -18.57 -1.64
N GLY A 72 -0.20 -18.92 -1.08
CA GLY A 72 1.11 -18.45 -1.51
C GLY A 72 1.42 -18.86 -2.95
N LYS A 73 1.11 -20.10 -3.35
CA LYS A 73 1.23 -20.53 -4.75
C LYS A 73 0.32 -19.71 -5.68
N THR A 74 -0.89 -19.41 -5.23
CA THR A 74 -1.86 -18.59 -6.00
C THR A 74 -1.37 -17.16 -6.16
N ILE A 75 -0.83 -16.55 -5.10
CA ILE A 75 -0.20 -15.22 -5.15
C ILE A 75 0.92 -15.20 -6.17
N MET A 76 1.85 -16.15 -6.09
CA MET A 76 3.00 -16.19 -7.00
C MET A 76 2.58 -16.38 -8.46
N ASN A 77 1.57 -17.20 -8.73
CA ASN A 77 1.03 -17.37 -10.08
C ASN A 77 0.40 -16.07 -10.62
N LYS A 78 -0.40 -15.38 -9.80
CA LYS A 78 -1.02 -14.10 -10.19
C LYS A 78 0.01 -12.99 -10.36
N LEU A 79 1.01 -12.90 -9.47
CA LEU A 79 2.12 -11.96 -9.60
C LEU A 79 2.90 -12.22 -10.89
N LYS A 80 3.21 -13.48 -11.20
CA LYS A 80 3.91 -13.82 -12.45
C LYS A 80 3.13 -13.40 -13.70
N GLN A 81 1.80 -13.58 -13.71
CA GLN A 81 0.95 -13.10 -14.80
C GLN A 81 0.98 -11.56 -14.90
N SER A 82 1.08 -10.86 -13.76
CA SER A 82 1.16 -9.41 -13.74
C SER A 82 2.54 -8.86 -14.15
N THR A 83 3.62 -9.65 -14.09
CA THR A 83 4.99 -9.22 -14.38
C THR A 83 5.41 -9.40 -15.84
N ASP A 84 4.52 -9.74 -16.77
CA ASP A 84 4.87 -10.01 -18.18
C ASP A 84 5.66 -8.89 -18.90
N LYS A 85 5.59 -7.66 -18.40
CA LYS A 85 6.36 -6.51 -18.89
C LYS A 85 7.75 -6.39 -18.27
N THR A 86 7.99 -6.89 -17.06
CA THR A 86 9.25 -6.70 -16.34
C THR A 86 9.96 -8.01 -16.01
N SER A 87 11.15 -7.90 -15.43
CA SER A 87 11.94 -9.06 -14.99
C SER A 87 11.23 -9.75 -13.82
N ASP A 88 11.15 -11.09 -13.83
CA ASP A 88 10.67 -11.88 -12.67
C ASP A 88 11.47 -11.56 -11.39
N LYS A 89 12.69 -11.01 -11.53
CA LYS A 89 13.53 -10.53 -10.42
C LYS A 89 13.00 -9.29 -9.72
N ASN A 90 12.01 -8.60 -10.29
CA ASN A 90 11.39 -7.42 -9.69
C ASN A 90 10.45 -7.78 -8.53
N VAL A 91 10.08 -9.05 -8.38
CA VAL A 91 9.33 -9.54 -7.22
C VAL A 91 10.30 -10.28 -6.30
N ILE A 92 10.59 -9.66 -5.15
CA ILE A 92 11.44 -10.20 -4.11
C ILE A 92 10.54 -10.67 -2.98
N TYR A 93 10.73 -11.90 -2.53
CA TYR A 93 9.99 -12.46 -1.40
C TYR A 93 10.84 -13.52 -0.70
N THR A 94 10.48 -13.80 0.56
CA THR A 94 11.06 -14.93 1.29
C THR A 94 10.02 -16.05 1.34
N LYS A 95 10.36 -17.20 0.77
CA LYS A 95 9.51 -18.40 0.84
C LYS A 95 9.69 -19.07 2.20
N ILE A 96 8.59 -19.39 2.87
CA ILE A 96 8.57 -20.12 4.13
C ILE A 96 7.90 -21.47 3.90
N GLU A 97 8.52 -22.54 4.36
CA GLU A 97 7.88 -23.85 4.34
C GLU A 97 6.78 -23.88 5.42
N GLY A 98 5.53 -24.11 5.00
CA GLY A 98 4.41 -24.21 5.94
C GLY A 98 4.54 -25.47 6.80
N ASN A 99 3.95 -25.45 7.99
CA ASN A 99 3.84 -26.65 8.81
C ASN A 99 2.96 -27.68 8.08
N THR A 100 3.57 -28.74 7.53
CA THR A 100 2.86 -29.88 6.94
C THR A 100 2.22 -30.80 7.99
N SER A 101 2.14 -30.37 9.25
CA SER A 101 1.46 -31.13 10.29
C SER A 101 -0.03 -31.15 9.98
N SER A 102 -0.50 -32.29 9.46
CA SER A 102 -1.92 -32.61 9.39
C SER A 102 -2.60 -32.33 10.75
N PRO A 103 -3.88 -31.94 10.78
CA PRO A 103 -4.60 -31.63 12.03
C PRO A 103 -4.60 -32.77 13.07
N SER A 104 -4.20 -33.98 12.66
CA SER A 104 -4.15 -35.20 13.46
C SER A 104 -2.98 -35.29 14.45
N SER A 105 -2.00 -34.38 14.46
CA SER A 105 -0.84 -34.47 15.37
C SER A 105 -0.95 -33.67 16.67
N LEU A 106 -2.10 -33.07 16.98
CA LEU A 106 -2.35 -32.36 18.25
C LEU A 106 -2.49 -33.30 19.48
N LEU A 107 -2.29 -34.62 19.33
CA LEU A 107 -2.45 -35.63 20.37
C LEU A 107 -1.19 -36.47 20.64
N SER A 108 0.01 -35.93 20.44
CA SER A 108 1.23 -36.58 20.97
C SER A 108 1.92 -35.66 21.98
N SER A 109 1.71 -35.97 23.27
CA SER A 109 2.51 -35.44 24.37
C SER A 109 3.97 -35.85 24.21
N SER A 110 4.85 -34.90 23.89
CA SER A 110 6.29 -35.09 23.97
C SER A 110 6.90 -34.22 25.07
N SER A 111 7.80 -34.84 25.83
CA SER A 111 8.47 -34.40 27.05
C SER A 111 9.35 -33.13 26.89
N PRO A 112 9.57 -32.36 27.97
CA PRO A 112 10.32 -31.11 27.94
C PRO A 112 11.81 -31.40 28.20
N SER A 113 12.65 -31.47 27.16
CA SER A 113 14.11 -31.60 27.36
C SER A 113 14.97 -30.85 26.35
N SER A 114 14.47 -29.73 25.83
CA SER A 114 15.27 -28.73 25.13
C SER A 114 14.60 -27.37 25.27
N PRO A 115 15.33 -26.26 25.47
CA PRO A 115 14.72 -24.94 25.43
C PRO A 115 14.01 -24.81 24.07
N PRO A 116 12.77 -24.30 24.02
CA PRO A 116 12.12 -24.09 22.74
C PRO A 116 13.01 -23.10 21.97
N SER A 117 13.70 -23.58 20.94
CA SER A 117 14.07 -22.71 19.84
C SER A 117 12.79 -21.99 19.48
N LEU A 118 12.72 -20.66 19.62
CA LEU A 118 11.59 -19.88 19.14
C LEU A 118 11.46 -20.17 17.64
N LYS A 119 10.68 -21.20 17.30
CA LYS A 119 10.20 -21.37 15.95
C LYS A 119 9.08 -20.36 15.83
N CYS A 120 9.46 -19.11 15.52
CA CYS A 120 8.51 -18.17 14.93
C CYS A 120 7.97 -18.91 13.70
N ASN A 121 6.77 -19.45 13.78
CA ASN A 121 6.14 -20.19 12.71
C ASN A 121 4.97 -19.35 12.24
N ILE A 122 4.91 -19.09 10.94
CA ILE A 122 3.70 -18.61 10.29
C ILE A 122 2.95 -19.82 9.72
N GLU A 123 1.64 -19.86 9.94
CA GLU A 123 0.85 -21.05 9.59
C GLU A 123 0.35 -21.00 8.14
N TYR A 124 -0.02 -19.82 7.65
CA TYR A 124 -0.58 -19.63 6.32
C TYR A 124 -0.24 -18.25 5.76
N THR A 125 -0.28 -18.14 4.44
CA THR A 125 -0.15 -16.87 3.71
C THR A 125 -1.39 -16.00 3.96
N PRO A 126 -1.23 -14.67 4.21
CA PRO A 126 -2.35 -13.79 4.50
C PRO A 126 -3.41 -13.76 3.40
N ILE A 127 -4.65 -13.59 3.84
CA ILE A 127 -5.84 -13.54 2.99
C ILE A 127 -6.80 -12.49 3.56
N VAL A 128 -7.56 -11.86 2.68
CA VAL A 128 -8.68 -11.01 3.05
C VAL A 128 -9.97 -11.66 2.56
N ASP A 129 -10.86 -11.98 3.49
CA ASP A 129 -12.22 -12.39 3.17
C ASP A 129 -13.08 -11.13 3.01
N ILE A 130 -13.59 -10.90 1.79
CA ILE A 130 -14.41 -9.73 1.45
C ILE A 130 -15.83 -10.21 1.15
N TYR A 131 -16.81 -9.73 1.91
CA TYR A 131 -18.22 -10.01 1.67
C TYR A 131 -18.87 -8.78 1.04
N VAL A 132 -19.50 -8.94 -0.12
CA VAL A 132 -20.14 -7.86 -0.87
C VAL A 132 -21.64 -8.11 -1.00
N CYS A 133 -22.42 -7.10 -0.64
CA CYS A 133 -23.89 -7.06 -0.71
C CYS A 133 -24.34 -5.86 -1.57
N ASN A 134 -25.36 -6.04 -2.40
CA ASN A 134 -26.00 -4.97 -3.19
C ASN A 134 -25.04 -4.03 -3.96
N THR A 135 -23.94 -4.56 -4.50
CA THR A 135 -22.89 -3.85 -5.29
C THR A 135 -22.10 -2.74 -4.57
N LYS A 136 -22.46 -2.33 -3.34
CA LYS A 136 -21.81 -1.19 -2.65
C LYS A 136 -21.48 -1.43 -1.18
N GLU A 137 -22.18 -2.32 -0.50
CA GLU A 137 -21.88 -2.64 0.90
C GLU A 137 -20.83 -3.75 0.96
N ARG A 138 -19.76 -3.53 1.72
CA ARG A 138 -18.74 -4.55 1.94
C ARG A 138 -18.28 -4.61 3.39
N THR A 139 -17.86 -5.79 3.82
CA THR A 139 -17.11 -6.03 5.07
C THR A 139 -15.92 -6.91 4.76
N MET A 140 -14.82 -6.68 5.46
CA MET A 140 -13.54 -7.33 5.19
C MET A 140 -12.95 -7.90 6.48
N PHE A 141 -12.42 -9.12 6.40
CA PHE A 141 -11.70 -9.75 7.49
C PHE A 141 -10.31 -10.13 6.99
N GLY A 142 -9.30 -9.45 7.52
CA GLY A 142 -7.91 -9.80 7.28
C GLY A 142 -7.48 -10.94 8.18
N ILE A 143 -6.83 -11.95 7.61
CA ILE A 143 -6.39 -13.15 8.32
C ILE A 143 -4.87 -13.31 8.11
N GLY A 144 -4.11 -13.49 9.19
CA GLY A 144 -2.66 -13.79 9.16
C GLY A 144 -1.72 -12.58 9.15
N PHE A 145 -2.22 -11.35 8.99
CA PHE A 145 -1.39 -10.13 8.92
C PHE A 145 -0.55 -9.89 10.19
N GLU A 146 -1.18 -9.94 11.36
CA GLU A 146 -0.50 -9.73 12.65
C GLU A 146 0.57 -10.81 12.94
N GLN A 147 0.28 -12.06 12.55
CA GLN A 147 1.23 -13.17 12.71
C GLN A 147 2.48 -12.95 11.85
N ILE A 148 2.30 -12.47 10.61
CA ILE A 148 3.42 -12.13 9.73
C ILE A 148 4.22 -10.92 10.24
N ASP A 149 3.56 -9.86 10.71
CA ASP A 149 4.26 -8.69 11.26
C ASP A 149 5.14 -9.09 12.45
N ARG A 150 4.59 -9.87 13.40
CA ARG A 150 5.33 -10.43 14.53
C ARG A 150 6.49 -11.30 14.06
N TYR A 151 6.25 -12.21 13.11
CA TYR A 151 7.28 -13.09 12.56
C TYR A 151 8.46 -12.31 11.98
N MET A 152 8.21 -11.24 11.21
CA MET A 152 9.26 -10.42 10.60
C MET A 152 10.12 -9.68 11.63
N ILE A 153 9.61 -9.46 12.84
CA ILE A 153 10.35 -8.81 13.93
C ILE A 153 11.07 -9.82 14.83
N GLU A 154 10.40 -10.92 15.18
CA GLU A 154 10.93 -11.91 16.11
C GLU A 154 11.97 -12.83 15.46
N CYS A 155 11.85 -13.12 14.16
CA CYS A 155 12.84 -13.90 13.42
C CYS A 155 13.98 -12.98 12.93
N LYS A 156 15.10 -13.00 13.67
CA LYS A 156 16.27 -12.15 13.42
C LYS A 156 16.77 -12.25 11.98
N GLU A 157 16.87 -13.46 11.44
CA GLU A 157 17.37 -13.70 10.08
C GLU A 157 16.48 -13.04 9.03
N ILE A 158 15.16 -13.06 9.23
CA ILE A 158 14.19 -12.45 8.32
C ILE A 158 14.24 -10.94 8.43
N LYS A 159 14.25 -10.41 9.66
CA LYS A 159 14.41 -8.98 9.91
C LYS A 159 15.67 -8.44 9.25
N GLU A 160 16.80 -9.11 9.47
CA GLU A 160 18.10 -8.73 8.89
C GLU A 160 18.11 -8.87 7.37
N LYS A 161 17.49 -9.91 6.81
CA LYS A 161 17.36 -10.07 5.37
C LYS A 161 16.55 -8.92 4.75
N ILE A 162 15.38 -8.59 5.31
CA ILE A 162 14.55 -7.48 4.83
C ILE A 162 15.34 -6.17 4.88
N LEU A 163 15.93 -5.85 6.04
CA LEU A 163 16.58 -4.56 6.26
C LEU A 163 17.94 -4.43 5.58
N ASN A 164 18.71 -5.50 5.39
CA ASN A 164 20.11 -5.42 4.96
C ASN A 164 20.40 -6.08 3.61
N VAL A 165 19.46 -6.87 3.07
CA VAL A 165 19.66 -7.61 1.82
C VAL A 165 18.61 -7.24 0.79
N ASP A 166 17.32 -7.34 1.14
CA ASP A 166 16.23 -7.15 0.18
C ASP A 166 15.99 -5.67 -0.13
N LEU A 167 15.83 -4.84 0.92
CA LEU A 167 15.67 -3.39 0.77
C LEU A 167 17.00 -2.68 0.58
N GLN A 168 17.04 -1.81 -0.41
CA GLN A 168 18.12 -0.90 -0.70
C GLN A 168 17.84 0.46 -0.05
N PHE A 169 18.80 0.95 0.72
CA PHE A 169 18.72 2.21 1.43
C PHE A 169 19.76 3.20 0.87
N GLY A 170 19.44 4.49 0.95
CA GLY A 170 20.29 5.58 0.49
C GLY A 170 19.51 6.62 -0.34
N PRO A 171 20.12 7.78 -0.65
CA PRO A 171 19.46 8.91 -1.31
C PRO A 171 18.99 8.62 -2.74
N ASN A 172 19.54 7.59 -3.37
CA ASN A 172 19.15 7.14 -4.70
C ASN A 172 17.97 6.16 -4.71
N HIS A 173 17.41 5.83 -3.55
CA HIS A 173 16.36 4.83 -3.40
C HIS A 173 15.07 5.47 -2.89
N TRP A 174 13.95 4.91 -3.34
CA TRP A 174 12.62 5.16 -2.82
C TRP A 174 12.09 3.89 -2.19
N ILE A 175 11.48 4.02 -1.01
CA ILE A 175 10.71 2.96 -0.37
C ILE A 175 9.27 3.45 -0.17
N SER A 176 8.31 2.69 -0.68
CA SER A 176 6.88 2.91 -0.44
C SER A 176 6.35 1.85 0.52
N LEU A 177 5.58 2.29 1.53
CA LEU A 177 5.02 1.44 2.58
C LEU A 177 3.50 1.60 2.67
N ASP A 178 2.78 0.49 2.82
CA ASP A 178 1.38 0.42 3.31
C ASP A 178 1.32 -0.02 4.78
N VAL A 179 0.16 0.15 5.44
CA VAL A 179 0.05 0.18 6.91
C VAL A 179 0.03 -1.18 7.62
N ASN A 180 -0.19 -2.28 6.91
CA ASN A 180 -0.57 -3.55 7.56
C ASN A 180 0.55 -4.26 8.36
N TYR A 181 1.80 -3.78 8.28
CA TYR A 181 2.93 -4.34 9.02
C TYR A 181 3.66 -3.27 9.86
N PRO A 182 2.98 -2.68 10.85
CA PRO A 182 3.46 -1.50 11.56
C PRO A 182 4.79 -1.75 12.28
N SER A 183 5.03 -2.97 12.78
CA SER A 183 6.23 -3.26 13.56
C SER A 183 7.49 -3.26 12.71
N ILE A 184 7.49 -3.94 11.56
CA ILE A 184 8.63 -3.89 10.63
C ILE A 184 8.74 -2.54 9.91
N ASN A 185 7.61 -1.90 9.57
CA ASN A 185 7.61 -0.60 8.91
C ASN A 185 8.31 0.46 9.74
N LYS A 186 8.12 0.44 11.06
CA LYS A 186 8.83 1.34 11.97
C LYS A 186 10.35 1.21 11.83
N GLU A 187 10.87 -0.02 11.79
CA GLU A 187 12.31 -0.28 11.63
C GLU A 187 12.82 0.17 10.26
N ILE A 188 12.02 -0.04 9.21
CA ILE A 188 12.31 0.44 7.85
C ILE A 188 12.35 1.97 7.81
N ILE A 189 11.37 2.65 8.41
CA ILE A 189 11.29 4.11 8.48
C ILE A 189 12.49 4.67 9.25
N LYS A 190 12.83 4.10 10.41
CA LYS A 190 14.01 4.50 11.19
C LYS A 190 15.29 4.39 10.36
N LYS A 191 15.51 3.25 9.71
CA LYS A 191 16.69 3.05 8.86
C LYS A 191 16.70 3.96 7.64
N ALA A 192 15.54 4.17 7.01
CA ALA A 192 15.39 5.10 5.90
C ALA A 192 15.77 6.53 6.29
N ILE A 193 15.35 6.98 7.47
CA ILE A 193 15.71 8.30 7.98
C ILE A 193 17.21 8.45 8.19
N VAL A 194 17.85 7.48 8.85
CA VAL A 194 19.31 7.50 9.08
C VAL A 194 20.12 7.47 7.78
N THR A 195 19.57 6.90 6.72
CA THR A 195 20.25 6.72 5.42
C THR A 195 19.85 7.73 4.35
N ASN A 196 19.04 8.74 4.69
CA ASN A 196 18.46 9.69 3.75
C ASN A 196 17.73 9.02 2.57
N THR A 197 17.06 7.90 2.83
CA THR A 197 16.24 7.21 1.83
C THR A 197 14.92 7.95 1.62
N ASN A 198 14.50 8.12 0.37
CA ASN A 198 13.22 8.76 0.07
C ASN A 198 12.05 7.85 0.44
N LEU A 199 10.99 8.41 1.02
CA LEU A 199 9.85 7.63 1.54
C LEU A 199 8.53 8.09 0.93
N PHE A 200 7.71 7.11 0.55
CA PHE A 200 6.28 7.29 0.29
C PHE A 200 5.48 6.44 1.29
N LEU A 201 4.91 7.08 2.30
CA LEU A 201 4.22 6.43 3.41
C LEU A 201 2.72 6.56 3.22
N MET A 202 2.01 5.44 3.11
CA MET A 202 0.56 5.44 3.06
C MET A 202 0.01 4.96 4.40
N ASP A 203 -0.81 5.79 5.02
CA ASP A 203 -1.57 5.50 6.25
C ASP A 203 -0.75 5.06 7.47
N GLN A 204 0.56 5.32 7.45
CA GLN A 204 1.46 4.93 8.54
C GLN A 204 1.20 5.73 9.83
N GLU A 205 1.39 5.07 10.96
CA GLU A 205 1.64 5.70 12.26
C GLU A 205 3.11 6.13 12.31
N LEU A 206 3.38 7.42 12.52
CA LEU A 206 4.74 7.99 12.48
C LEU A 206 5.23 8.52 13.82
N ASP A 207 4.31 8.83 14.74
CA ASP A 207 4.63 9.45 16.03
C ASP A 207 5.59 8.51 16.80
N SER A 208 5.38 7.19 16.80
CA SER A 208 6.27 6.26 17.51
C SER A 208 7.69 6.17 16.93
N ALA A 209 7.83 6.15 15.60
CA ALA A 209 9.12 6.09 14.92
C ALA A 209 9.93 7.38 15.16
N VAL A 210 9.27 8.52 15.04
CA VAL A 210 9.88 9.85 15.24
C VAL A 210 10.29 10.07 16.69
N ASN A 211 9.45 9.65 17.65
CA ASN A 211 9.74 9.78 19.07
C ASN A 211 11.00 9.01 19.49
N GLU A 212 11.24 7.82 18.90
CA GLU A 212 12.46 7.07 19.17
C GLU A 212 13.70 7.72 18.56
N LEU A 213 13.64 8.15 17.30
CA LEU A 213 14.77 8.82 16.65
C LEU A 213 15.18 10.11 17.37
N SER A 214 14.18 10.86 17.88
CA SER A 214 14.41 12.08 18.64
C SER A 214 15.15 11.82 19.97
N LYS A 215 14.86 10.69 20.64
CA LYS A 215 15.56 10.28 21.87
C LYS A 215 17.00 9.84 21.62
N GLU A 216 17.28 9.31 20.43
CA GLU A 216 18.61 8.84 20.03
C GLU A 216 19.58 9.99 19.66
N ASN A 217 19.19 11.27 19.82
CA ASN A 217 19.95 12.46 19.41
C ASN A 217 20.42 12.43 17.94
N THR A 218 19.72 11.67 17.09
CA THR A 218 20.00 11.63 15.66
C THR A 218 19.56 12.96 15.07
N SER A 219 20.50 13.77 14.56
CA SER A 219 20.15 14.99 13.84
C SER A 219 19.35 14.60 12.60
N ILE A 220 18.07 14.97 12.58
CA ILE A 220 17.22 14.82 11.41
C ILE A 220 17.56 15.98 10.45
N GLU A 221 18.83 16.13 10.07
CA GLU A 221 19.23 16.91 8.89
C GLU A 221 18.93 16.08 7.65
N HIS A 222 17.64 15.76 7.51
CA HIS A 222 17.14 14.83 6.52
C HIS A 222 16.89 15.57 5.23
N THR A 223 17.66 15.23 4.20
CA THR A 223 17.58 15.85 2.86
C THR A 223 16.77 15.01 1.87
N SER A 224 16.17 13.91 2.34
CA SER A 224 15.35 13.06 1.48
C SER A 224 13.97 13.68 1.24
N LYS A 225 13.36 13.22 0.15
CA LYS A 225 11.96 13.49 -0.17
C LYS A 225 11.06 12.58 0.67
N LEU A 226 10.03 13.17 1.27
CA LEU A 226 9.09 12.51 2.15
C LEU A 226 7.66 12.81 1.69
N ILE A 227 6.91 11.77 1.35
CA ILE A 227 5.50 11.87 0.97
C ILE A 227 4.69 11.08 1.99
N PHE A 228 3.66 11.70 2.54
CA PHE A 228 2.66 11.04 3.37
C PHE A 228 1.31 11.14 2.67
N GLN A 229 0.70 9.99 2.39
CA GLN A 229 -0.64 9.89 1.83
C GLN A 229 -1.56 9.27 2.87
N SER A 230 -2.75 9.85 3.06
CA SER A 230 -3.78 9.23 3.88
C SER A 230 -5.20 9.55 3.40
N SER A 231 -6.20 8.93 4.02
CA SER A 231 -7.61 9.17 3.76
C SER A 231 -8.26 10.03 4.85
N SER A 232 -9.25 10.82 4.47
CA SER A 232 -10.09 11.59 5.40
C SER A 232 -10.78 10.70 6.43
N ASP A 233 -11.11 9.47 6.05
CA ASP A 233 -11.67 8.43 6.91
C ASP A 233 -10.74 8.13 8.09
N HIS A 234 -9.42 8.01 7.86
CA HIS A 234 -8.44 7.76 8.92
C HIS A 234 -8.30 8.90 9.92
N PHE A 235 -8.65 10.13 9.51
CA PHE A 235 -8.67 11.30 10.37
C PHE A 235 -10.06 11.64 10.92
N GLY A 236 -11.06 10.78 10.69
CA GLY A 236 -12.43 10.97 11.19
C GLY A 236 -13.20 12.11 10.51
N ASN A 237 -12.85 12.47 9.26
CA ASN A 237 -13.43 13.59 8.52
C ASN A 237 -13.96 13.19 7.13
N LYS A 238 -14.49 11.97 7.02
CA LYS A 238 -15.11 11.46 5.80
C LYS A 238 -16.20 12.42 5.28
N ASN A 239 -16.08 12.88 4.03
CA ASN A 239 -16.99 13.86 3.43
C ASN A 239 -17.13 15.18 4.24
N GLY A 240 -16.11 15.54 5.01
CA GLY A 240 -16.09 16.80 5.76
C GLY A 240 -15.96 18.03 4.86
N SER A 241 -16.09 19.22 5.45
CA SER A 241 -15.84 20.47 4.72
C SER A 241 -14.36 20.64 4.38
N ILE A 242 -14.04 21.33 3.28
CA ILE A 242 -12.66 21.68 2.89
C ILE A 242 -11.91 22.39 4.04
N GLU A 243 -12.60 23.24 4.81
CA GLU A 243 -12.04 23.88 6.01
C GLU A 243 -11.60 22.86 7.07
N GLY A 244 -12.38 21.80 7.26
CA GLY A 244 -12.05 20.67 8.12
C GLY A 244 -10.77 19.95 7.68
N PHE A 245 -10.58 19.77 6.36
CA PHE A 245 -9.35 19.21 5.82
C PHE A 245 -8.13 20.06 6.14
N PHE A 246 -8.20 21.37 5.91
CA PHE A 246 -7.09 22.25 6.23
C PHE A 246 -6.80 22.31 7.73
N LYS A 247 -7.82 22.22 8.58
CA LYS A 247 -7.63 22.09 10.04
C LYS A 247 -6.84 20.83 10.39
N ILE A 248 -7.20 19.68 9.80
CA ILE A 248 -6.50 18.40 10.02
C ILE A 248 -5.05 18.49 9.57
N MET A 249 -4.80 18.98 8.34
CA MET A 249 -3.44 19.11 7.80
C MET A 249 -2.59 20.03 8.68
N ASN A 250 -3.13 21.20 9.05
CA ASN A 250 -2.43 22.13 9.92
C ASN A 250 -2.14 21.53 11.30
N GLN A 251 -3.07 20.81 11.91
CA GLN A 251 -2.83 20.11 13.17
C GLN A 251 -1.75 19.04 13.04
N TRP A 252 -1.79 18.25 11.96
CA TRP A 252 -0.80 17.22 11.68
C TRP A 252 0.60 17.82 11.52
N PHE A 253 0.74 18.92 10.77
CA PHE A 253 2.03 19.61 10.62
C PHE A 253 2.61 20.18 11.93
N GLN A 254 1.81 20.38 12.97
CA GLN A 254 2.29 20.89 14.26
C GLN A 254 2.67 19.77 15.26
N LYS A 255 2.34 18.51 14.95
CA LYS A 255 2.75 17.37 15.79
C LYS A 255 4.27 17.28 15.89
N GLU A 256 4.73 16.68 16.98
CA GLU A 256 6.15 16.34 17.21
C GLU A 256 7.09 17.53 16.94
N ASN A 257 6.78 18.68 17.55
CA ASN A 257 7.51 19.94 17.41
C ASN A 257 7.65 20.44 15.96
N GLY A 258 6.69 20.11 15.10
CA GLY A 258 6.63 20.59 13.71
C GLY A 258 7.44 19.76 12.72
N ILE A 259 7.97 18.60 13.12
CA ILE A 259 8.77 17.74 12.24
C ILE A 259 8.01 17.28 11.00
N PHE A 260 6.69 17.08 11.12
CA PHE A 260 5.83 16.65 10.01
C PHE A 260 5.70 17.69 8.90
N LYS A 261 6.12 18.95 9.12
CA LYS A 261 6.24 19.95 8.04
C LYS A 261 7.19 19.52 6.91
N LYS A 262 8.11 18.60 7.19
CA LYS A 262 9.06 18.06 6.19
C LYS A 262 8.41 17.16 5.14
N PHE A 263 7.18 16.71 5.37
CA PHE A 263 6.46 15.85 4.44
C PHE A 263 5.63 16.67 3.48
N LEU A 264 5.54 16.22 2.24
CA LEU A 264 4.40 16.52 1.38
C LEU A 264 3.23 15.64 1.85
N PHE A 265 2.20 16.26 2.42
CA PHE A 265 1.00 15.57 2.88
C PHE A 265 -0.10 15.65 1.83
N ILE A 266 -0.64 14.50 1.44
CA ILE A 266 -1.79 14.32 0.57
C ILE A 266 -2.91 13.64 1.36
N LEU A 267 -4.02 14.35 1.57
CA LEU A 267 -5.17 13.87 2.34
C LEU A 267 -6.38 13.69 1.42
N THR A 268 -6.67 12.44 1.08
CA THR A 268 -7.68 12.06 0.09
C THR A 268 -9.09 11.95 0.64
N ASP A 269 -10.10 12.31 -0.15
CA ASP A 269 -11.52 12.22 0.21
C ASP A 269 -12.35 11.58 -0.90
N SER A 270 -11.98 10.35 -1.28
CA SER A 270 -12.68 9.57 -2.30
C SER A 270 -12.91 10.40 -3.59
N LYS A 271 -14.15 10.43 -4.10
CA LYS A 271 -14.53 11.17 -5.31
C LYS A 271 -14.52 12.70 -5.17
N ASN A 272 -14.42 13.25 -3.97
CA ASN A 272 -14.58 14.68 -3.73
C ASN A 272 -13.29 15.47 -4.05
N GLY A 273 -12.14 14.81 -3.94
CA GLY A 273 -10.82 15.40 -4.16
C GLY A 273 -9.86 15.10 -3.03
N PHE A 274 -8.88 15.98 -2.85
CA PHE A 274 -7.87 15.82 -1.82
C PHE A 274 -7.22 17.15 -1.44
N GLY A 275 -6.81 17.27 -0.18
CA GLY A 275 -5.93 18.33 0.29
C GLY A 275 -4.47 17.97 0.01
N VAL A 276 -3.66 18.96 -0.36
CA VAL A 276 -2.22 18.80 -0.56
C VAL A 276 -1.47 20.00 -0.01
N GLY A 277 -0.36 19.77 0.67
CA GLY A 277 0.50 20.82 1.24
C GLY A 277 1.70 20.24 1.97
N GLY A 278 2.56 21.08 2.53
CA GLY A 278 3.77 20.66 3.22
C GLY A 278 5.04 20.94 2.40
N THR A 279 6.11 20.19 2.62
CA THR A 279 7.40 20.45 1.96
C THR A 279 7.61 19.54 0.75
N TRP A 280 7.97 20.13 -0.39
CA TRP A 280 8.43 19.42 -1.58
C TRP A 280 9.60 20.16 -2.23
N ASN A 281 10.71 19.44 -2.52
CA ASN A 281 11.96 20.02 -3.06
C ASN A 281 12.40 21.29 -2.29
N ASP A 282 12.55 21.16 -0.97
CA ASP A 282 12.99 22.23 -0.05
C ASP A 282 12.10 23.49 -0.01
N SER A 283 10.91 23.41 -0.61
CA SER A 283 9.95 24.51 -0.66
C SER A 283 8.67 24.15 0.10
N TRP A 284 8.20 25.08 0.93
CA TRP A 284 6.91 24.97 1.60
C TRP A 284 5.78 25.30 0.63
N ILE A 285 4.76 24.44 0.63
CA ILE A 285 3.53 24.58 -0.13
C ILE A 285 2.39 24.74 0.87
N GLU A 286 1.74 25.91 0.84
CA GLU A 286 0.54 26.13 1.65
C GLU A 286 -0.55 25.11 1.28
N PRO A 287 -1.26 24.54 2.27
CA PRO A 287 -2.33 23.59 1.99
C PRO A 287 -3.38 24.15 1.04
N TYR A 288 -3.67 23.42 -0.04
CA TYR A 288 -4.71 23.75 -0.98
C TYR A 288 -5.54 22.51 -1.33
N TRP A 289 -6.74 22.75 -1.87
CA TRP A 289 -7.64 21.70 -2.29
C TRP A 289 -7.46 21.41 -3.78
N PHE A 290 -7.37 20.14 -4.12
CA PHE A 290 -7.33 19.66 -5.49
C PHE A 290 -8.68 19.04 -5.87
N THR A 291 -9.30 19.58 -6.91
CA THR A 291 -10.55 19.05 -7.46
C THR A 291 -10.25 18.04 -8.57
N PRO A 292 -10.73 16.79 -8.45
CA PRO A 292 -10.43 15.74 -9.41
C PRO A 292 -11.24 15.92 -10.69
N SER A 293 -10.76 15.35 -11.78
CA SER A 293 -11.57 15.20 -13.00
C SER A 293 -12.74 14.25 -12.71
N ILE A 294 -13.93 14.60 -13.20
CA ILE A 294 -15.17 13.90 -12.84
C ILE A 294 -15.28 12.59 -13.63
N ILE A 295 -15.56 11.50 -12.89
CA ILE A 295 -16.04 10.26 -13.48
C ILE A 295 -17.55 10.16 -13.24
N PRO A 296 -18.36 9.93 -14.28
CA PRO A 296 -19.80 9.78 -14.14
C PRO A 296 -20.15 8.70 -13.09
N PRO A 297 -20.97 9.01 -12.07
CA PRO A 297 -21.26 8.08 -10.98
C PRO A 297 -21.90 6.75 -11.43
N ASP A 298 -22.62 6.77 -12.56
CA ASP A 298 -23.23 5.60 -13.19
C ASP A 298 -22.21 4.65 -13.85
N LYS A 299 -20.98 5.12 -14.08
CA LYS A 299 -19.87 4.32 -14.61
C LYS A 299 -18.98 3.70 -13.52
N ILE A 300 -19.11 4.14 -12.27
CA ILE A 300 -18.32 3.61 -11.17
C ILE A 300 -18.79 2.19 -10.85
N ILE A 301 -17.86 1.24 -10.94
CA ILE A 301 -18.11 -0.18 -10.70
C ILE A 301 -17.69 -0.57 -9.28
N ASP A 302 -16.44 -0.28 -8.90
CA ASP A 302 -15.87 -0.67 -7.61
C ASP A 302 -14.74 0.30 -7.25
N SER A 303 -14.73 0.85 -6.03
CA SER A 303 -13.70 1.80 -5.58
C SER A 303 -12.50 1.14 -4.90
N THR A 304 -12.49 -0.18 -4.79
CA THR A 304 -11.39 -0.94 -4.17
C THR A 304 -10.08 -0.68 -4.90
N GLY A 305 -9.01 -0.36 -4.17
CA GLY A 305 -7.68 -0.07 -4.73
C GLY A 305 -7.50 1.31 -5.37
N ALA A 306 -8.52 2.19 -5.35
CA ALA A 306 -8.39 3.54 -5.95
C ALA A 306 -7.26 4.37 -5.30
N GLY A 307 -7.05 4.24 -3.99
CA GLY A 307 -5.95 4.89 -3.27
C GLY A 307 -4.57 4.31 -3.63
N ASP A 308 -4.49 2.99 -3.85
CA ASP A 308 -3.27 2.30 -4.28
C ASP A 308 -2.88 2.68 -5.71
N ALA A 309 -3.89 2.84 -6.58
CA ALA A 309 -3.73 3.30 -7.95
C ALA A 309 -3.34 4.78 -7.99
N PHE A 310 -3.96 5.63 -7.15
CA PHE A 310 -3.53 7.02 -6.97
C PHE A 310 -2.05 7.10 -6.53
N ARG A 311 -1.66 6.30 -5.52
CA ARG A 311 -0.26 6.18 -5.08
C ARG A 311 0.66 5.76 -6.22
N ALA A 312 0.26 4.75 -7.00
CA ALA A 312 1.01 4.31 -8.19
C ALA A 312 1.18 5.45 -9.21
N GLY A 313 0.12 6.21 -9.49
CA GLY A 313 0.16 7.33 -10.41
C GLY A 313 1.11 8.45 -9.96
N LEU A 314 1.12 8.77 -8.66
CA LEU A 314 2.09 9.71 -8.11
C LEU A 314 3.52 9.18 -8.24
N ILE A 315 3.75 7.92 -7.87
CA ILE A 315 5.08 7.32 -7.99
C ILE A 315 5.56 7.36 -9.45
N PHE A 316 4.69 7.02 -10.40
CA PHE A 316 5.03 7.05 -11.82
C PHE A 316 5.36 8.46 -12.31
N SER A 317 4.44 9.40 -12.14
CA SER A 317 4.57 10.75 -12.70
C SER A 317 5.61 11.60 -11.95
N LEU A 318 5.51 11.65 -10.63
CA LEU A 318 6.33 12.54 -9.80
C LEU A 318 7.75 11.99 -9.60
N ILE A 319 7.88 10.68 -9.37
CA ILE A 319 9.16 10.08 -9.00
C ILE A 319 9.87 9.51 -10.22
N HIS A 320 9.20 8.67 -11.01
CA HIS A 320 9.83 8.01 -12.15
C HIS A 320 10.02 8.95 -13.35
N LYS A 321 8.97 9.68 -13.76
CA LYS A 321 9.02 10.62 -14.89
C LYS A 321 9.51 12.02 -14.50
N ASN A 322 9.64 12.31 -13.20
CA ASN A 322 10.10 13.59 -12.66
C ASN A 322 9.31 14.79 -13.22
N GLN A 323 7.99 14.65 -13.32
CA GLN A 323 7.09 15.71 -13.76
C GLN A 323 6.81 16.71 -12.64
N SER A 324 6.14 17.82 -12.97
CA SER A 324 5.74 18.79 -11.96
C SER A 324 4.78 18.16 -10.94
N LEU A 325 4.74 18.72 -9.72
CA LEU A 325 3.81 18.25 -8.70
C LEU A 325 2.36 18.35 -9.18
N SER A 326 1.99 19.46 -9.83
CA SER A 326 0.64 19.68 -10.35
C SER A 326 0.23 18.58 -11.34
N ASP A 327 1.07 18.33 -12.34
CA ASP A 327 0.79 17.31 -13.38
C ASP A 327 0.71 15.92 -12.77
N SER A 328 1.53 15.66 -11.76
CA SER A 328 1.55 14.37 -11.07
C SER A 328 0.31 14.14 -10.21
N LEU A 329 -0.21 15.18 -9.55
CA LEU A 329 -1.48 15.11 -8.83
C LEU A 329 -2.65 14.87 -9.79
N GLU A 330 -2.62 15.49 -10.98
CA GLU A 330 -3.60 15.24 -12.05
C GLU A 330 -3.56 13.80 -12.56
N PHE A 331 -2.37 13.31 -12.87
CA PHE A 331 -2.17 11.94 -13.32
C PHE A 331 -2.64 10.94 -12.27
N ALA A 332 -2.22 11.10 -11.02
CA ALA A 332 -2.62 10.25 -9.91
C ALA A 332 -4.14 10.24 -9.68
N SER A 333 -4.76 11.43 -9.73
CA SER A 333 -6.21 11.57 -9.62
C SER A 333 -6.94 10.84 -10.74
N ALA A 334 -6.48 10.99 -11.99
CA ALA A 334 -7.05 10.29 -13.14
C ALA A 334 -6.90 8.77 -13.02
N VAL A 335 -5.74 8.28 -12.60
CA VAL A 335 -5.48 6.85 -12.37
C VAL A 335 -6.43 6.29 -11.30
N GLY A 336 -6.51 6.92 -10.13
CA GLY A 336 -7.39 6.48 -9.04
C GLY A 336 -8.86 6.46 -9.45
N GLY A 337 -9.28 7.46 -10.22
CA GLY A 337 -10.62 7.49 -10.81
C GLY A 337 -10.85 6.36 -11.80
N LEU A 338 -9.98 6.21 -12.80
CA LEU A 338 -10.14 5.21 -13.86
C LEU A 338 -10.09 3.77 -13.32
N ASN A 339 -9.33 3.53 -12.25
CA ASN A 339 -9.32 2.26 -11.54
C ASN A 339 -10.72 1.87 -11.03
N CYS A 340 -11.57 2.87 -10.73
CA CYS A 340 -12.93 2.62 -10.25
C CYS A 340 -13.89 2.08 -11.33
N LEU A 341 -13.45 2.00 -12.59
CA LEU A 341 -14.24 1.52 -13.73
C LEU A 341 -14.17 0.00 -13.90
N SER A 342 -13.55 -0.71 -12.97
CA SER A 342 -13.37 -2.16 -12.97
C SER A 342 -13.45 -2.73 -11.56
N PHE A 343 -13.75 -4.02 -11.45
CA PHE A 343 -13.79 -4.73 -10.15
C PHE A 343 -12.38 -5.01 -9.61
N GLY A 344 -12.22 -5.06 -8.28
CA GLY A 344 -11.16 -5.82 -7.64
C GLY A 344 -9.75 -5.23 -7.73
N GLY A 345 -9.49 -4.15 -6.99
CA GLY A 345 -8.15 -3.66 -6.70
C GLY A 345 -7.36 -3.33 -7.97
N CYS A 346 -6.38 -4.17 -8.31
CA CYS A 346 -5.55 -4.05 -9.51
C CYS A 346 -5.91 -5.00 -10.66
N SER A 347 -7.11 -5.59 -10.69
CA SER A 347 -7.47 -6.58 -11.72
C SER A 347 -7.51 -6.00 -13.15
N SER A 348 -7.69 -4.69 -13.28
CA SER A 348 -7.73 -3.98 -14.56
C SER A 348 -7.12 -2.59 -14.39
N THR A 349 -5.80 -2.53 -14.46
CA THR A 349 -5.05 -1.28 -14.34
C THR A 349 -5.23 -0.41 -15.58
N PRO A 350 -5.45 0.91 -15.44
CA PRO A 350 -5.67 1.78 -16.59
C PRO A 350 -4.37 1.92 -17.40
N SER A 351 -4.44 1.76 -18.72
CA SER A 351 -3.29 1.99 -19.62
C SER A 351 -2.88 3.47 -19.69
N LEU A 352 -1.62 3.75 -20.03
CA LEU A 352 -1.16 5.14 -20.28
C LEU A 352 -2.01 5.85 -21.34
N ASN A 353 -2.44 5.13 -22.40
CA ASN A 353 -3.28 5.69 -23.43
C ASN A 353 -4.66 6.11 -22.88
N SER A 354 -5.31 5.26 -22.09
CA SER A 354 -6.61 5.60 -21.47
C SER A 354 -6.49 6.77 -20.49
N ILE A 355 -5.40 6.85 -19.71
CA ILE A 355 -5.15 7.97 -18.79
C ILE A 355 -4.99 9.27 -19.57
N ASN A 356 -4.16 9.25 -20.62
CA ASN A 356 -3.93 10.42 -21.49
C ASN A 356 -5.21 10.87 -22.20
N GLN A 357 -6.02 9.95 -22.70
CA GLN A 357 -7.31 10.28 -23.32
C GLN A 357 -8.26 10.93 -22.31
N PHE A 358 -8.33 10.38 -21.09
CA PHE A 358 -9.15 10.93 -20.02
C PHE A 358 -8.71 12.36 -19.66
N LEU A 359 -7.41 12.60 -19.50
CA LEU A 359 -6.87 13.94 -19.19
C LEU A 359 -7.15 14.95 -20.31
N LYS A 360 -6.94 14.57 -21.58
CA LYS A 360 -7.25 15.42 -22.75
C LYS A 360 -8.72 15.79 -22.83
N SER A 361 -9.61 14.81 -22.63
CA SER A 361 -11.06 15.01 -22.71
C SER A 361 -11.60 15.96 -21.64
N ASN A 362 -10.89 16.10 -20.52
CA ASN A 362 -11.21 17.02 -19.44
C ASN A 362 -10.53 18.40 -19.60
N ASN A 363 -10.21 18.82 -20.84
CA ASN A 363 -9.57 20.10 -21.19
C ASN A 363 -8.23 20.37 -20.50
N LYS A 364 -7.46 19.33 -20.20
CA LYS A 364 -6.08 19.47 -19.72
C LYS A 364 -5.13 19.21 -20.90
N ASN A 365 -4.43 20.26 -21.37
CA ASN A 365 -3.49 20.20 -22.49
C ASN A 365 -2.21 19.45 -22.12
N GLN A 366 -2.29 18.15 -21.77
CA GLN A 366 -1.12 17.36 -21.42
C GLN A 366 -1.14 15.95 -22.04
N MET A 367 0.03 15.53 -22.52
CA MET A 367 0.33 14.16 -22.94
C MET A 367 1.47 13.64 -22.06
N PHE A 368 1.23 12.54 -21.37
CA PHE A 368 2.26 11.76 -20.69
C PHE A 368 2.84 10.79 -21.73
N LEU A 369 4.06 11.06 -22.18
CA LEU A 369 4.80 10.23 -23.15
C LEU A 369 5.57 9.11 -22.47
#